data_AF-A0A437SJP6-F1
#
_entry.id   AF-A0A437SJP6-F1
#
_cell.length_a   1.000
_cell.length_b   1.000
_cell.length_c   1.000
_cell.angle_alpha   90.00
_cell.angle_beta   90.00
_cell.angle_gamma   90.00
#
_symmetry.space_group_name_H-M   'P 1'
#
loop_
_entity.id
_entity.type
_entity.pdbx_description
1 polymer ?
#
loop_
_entity_poly.entity_id
_entity_poly.type
_entity_poly.pdbx_seq_one_letter_code
_entity_poly.pdbx_strand_id
1 'polypeptide(L)'
;MKNHEHVNGQILQTNKKWSHLKQNQKNLIAGWLQEEYRGFIVMYLRKPKRYEEEYMLDSVMERIQARDIWIPYVEVKTYFTRKKGKWYRKLESELESRRMEEEK
;
A
#
# COMPACT_ATOMS: atom_id res chain seq x y z
N MET A 1 28.19 -0.33 10.47
CA MET A 1 27.04 -0.72 11.32
C MET A 1 26.44 -2.00 10.78
N LYS A 2 26.16 -2.99 11.64
CA LYS A 2 25.53 -4.26 11.24
C LYS A 2 24.03 -4.03 10.98
N ASN A 3 23.58 -4.25 9.75
CA ASN A 3 22.17 -4.09 9.35
C ASN A 3 21.48 -5.45 9.22
N HIS A 4 21.92 -6.44 9.99
CA HIS A 4 21.50 -7.83 9.89
C HIS A 4 21.07 -8.30 11.28
N GLU A 5 19.78 -8.61 11.43
CA GLU A 5 19.24 -9.24 12.63
C GLU A 5 18.93 -10.71 12.34
N HIS A 6 19.28 -11.58 13.29
CA HIS A 6 18.87 -12.97 13.23
C HIS A 6 17.50 -13.09 13.88
N VAL A 7 16.47 -13.37 13.08
CA VAL A 7 15.14 -13.68 13.59
C VAL A 7 14.76 -15.06 13.06
N ASN A 8 14.43 -15.98 13.97
CA ASN A 8 14.03 -17.36 13.66
C ASN A 8 14.98 -18.12 12.71
N GLY A 9 16.30 -17.94 12.89
CA GLY A 9 17.32 -18.63 12.08
C GLY A 9 17.60 -18.02 10.70
N GLN A 10 16.90 -16.93 10.32
CA GLN A 10 17.14 -16.20 9.07
C GLN A 10 17.84 -14.86 9.32
N ILE A 11 18.74 -14.48 8.41
CA ILE A 11 19.42 -13.17 8.41
C ILE A 11 18.49 -12.15 7.77
N LEU A 12 17.82 -11.32 8.57
CA LEU A 12 16.98 -10.22 8.11
C LEU A 12 17.80 -8.95 7.95
N GLN A 13 17.77 -8.35 6.76
CA GLN A 13 18.31 -7.01 6.57
C GLN A 13 17.38 -5.96 7.18
N THR A 14 17.79 -5.34 8.29
CA THR A 14 17.01 -4.33 9.00
C THR A 14 16.93 -2.99 8.24
N ASN A 15 17.83 -2.77 7.27
CA ASN A 15 17.90 -1.55 6.46
C ASN A 15 17.28 -1.69 5.06
N LYS A 16 16.43 -2.69 4.84
CA LYS A 16 15.86 -2.94 3.51
C LYS A 16 14.99 -1.77 3.07
N LYS A 17 15.35 -1.13 1.95
CA LYS A 17 14.61 0.00 1.36
C LYS A 17 13.65 -0.48 0.27
N TRP A 18 12.60 0.29 0.00
CA TRP A 18 11.70 0.07 -1.12
C TRP A 18 12.45 -0.11 -2.45
N SER A 19 13.53 0.66 -2.67
CA SER A 19 14.36 0.57 -3.87
C SER A 19 14.95 -0.83 -4.08
N HIS A 20 15.25 -1.57 -3.00
CA HIS A 20 15.82 -2.91 -3.05
C HIS A 20 14.81 -4.01 -3.38
N LEU A 21 13.51 -3.72 -3.42
CA LEU A 21 12.50 -4.68 -3.87
C LEU A 21 12.59 -4.92 -5.38
N LYS A 22 12.36 -6.18 -5.80
CA LYS A 22 12.19 -6.53 -7.21
C LYS A 22 10.96 -5.81 -7.78
N GLN A 23 10.97 -5.50 -9.08
CA GLN A 23 9.86 -4.77 -9.71
C GLN A 23 8.51 -5.49 -9.53
N ASN A 24 8.49 -6.82 -9.65
CA ASN A 24 7.27 -7.61 -9.42
C ASN A 24 6.75 -7.49 -7.98
N GLN A 25 7.64 -7.44 -6.98
CA GLN A 25 7.26 -7.22 -5.58
C GLN A 25 6.68 -5.82 -5.38
N LYS A 26 7.32 -4.80 -5.95
CA LYS A 26 6.81 -3.41 -5.92
C LYS A 26 5.41 -3.32 -6.54
N ASN A 27 5.21 -3.94 -7.69
CA ASN A 27 3.92 -3.95 -8.39
C ASN A 27 2.85 -4.65 -7.55
N LEU A 28 3.18 -5.80 -6.95
CA LEU A 28 2.26 -6.56 -6.11
C LEU A 28 1.81 -5.74 -4.88
N ILE A 29 2.76 -5.15 -4.15
CA ILE A 29 2.47 -4.33 -2.97
C ILE A 29 1.68 -3.08 -3.36
N ALA A 30 2.06 -2.40 -4.45
CA ALA A 30 1.34 -1.25 -4.95
C ALA A 30 -0.11 -1.60 -5.34
N GLY A 31 -0.33 -2.79 -5.91
CA GLY A 31 -1.65 -3.31 -6.24
C GLY A 31 -2.53 -3.48 -5.00
N TRP A 32 -2.03 -4.16 -3.96
CA TRP A 32 -2.78 -4.34 -2.71
C TRP A 32 -3.08 -3.03 -2.00
N LEU A 33 -2.11 -2.11 -1.91
CA LEU A 33 -2.34 -0.79 -1.33
C LEU A 33 -3.42 -0.01 -2.09
N GLN A 34 -3.40 -0.07 -3.42
CA GLN A 34 -4.38 0.60 -4.25
C GLN A 34 -5.77 -0.04 -4.13
N GLU A 35 -5.83 -1.37 -4.05
CA GLU A 35 -7.05 -2.15 -3.84
C GLU A 35 -7.75 -1.75 -2.52
N GLU A 36 -7.03 -1.84 -1.39
CA GLU A 36 -7.55 -1.46 -0.06
C GLU A 36 -8.03 0.00 -0.03
N TYR A 37 -7.19 0.92 -0.52
CA TYR A 37 -7.52 2.35 -0.53
C TYR A 37 -8.73 2.67 -1.42
N ARG A 38 -8.80 2.08 -2.61
CA ARG A 38 -9.93 2.25 -3.53
C ARG A 38 -11.19 1.64 -2.94
N GLY A 39 -11.11 0.42 -2.42
CA GLY A 39 -12.24 -0.28 -1.81
C GLY A 39 -12.87 0.54 -0.70
N PHE A 40 -12.04 1.12 0.17
CA PHE A 40 -12.51 2.01 1.22
C PHE A 40 -13.25 3.24 0.67
N ILE A 41 -12.67 3.96 -0.30
CA ILE A 41 -13.30 5.17 -0.83
C ILE A 41 -14.62 4.85 -1.53
N VAL A 42 -14.68 3.75 -2.29
CA VAL A 42 -15.92 3.33 -2.96
C VAL A 42 -16.99 2.94 -1.94
N MET A 43 -16.61 2.25 -0.86
CA MET A 43 -17.54 1.80 0.17
C MET A 43 -18.09 2.95 1.03
N TYR A 44 -17.25 3.91 1.42
CA TYR A 44 -17.61 4.97 2.36
C TYR A 44 -17.81 6.35 1.71
N LEU A 45 -17.52 6.48 0.40
CA LEU A 45 -17.59 7.72 -0.37
C LEU A 45 -16.80 8.89 0.25
N ARG A 46 -15.72 8.58 0.98
CA ARG A 46 -14.84 9.56 1.61
C ARG A 46 -13.40 9.07 1.69
N LYS A 47 -12.48 10.00 1.97
CA LYS A 47 -11.09 9.65 2.29
C LYS A 47 -11.00 8.96 3.67
N PRO A 48 -10.09 7.98 3.82
CA PRO A 48 -9.82 7.38 5.12
C PRO A 48 -9.15 8.38 6.07
N LYS A 49 -9.43 8.22 7.36
CA LYS A 49 -8.73 8.87 8.47
C LYS A 49 -7.41 8.16 8.74
N ARG A 50 -6.53 8.79 9.52
CA ARG A 50 -5.19 8.25 9.82
C ARG A 50 -5.22 6.81 10.38
N TYR A 51 -6.09 6.51 11.34
CA TYR A 51 -6.17 5.16 11.91
C TYR A 51 -6.70 4.12 10.90
N GLU A 52 -7.57 4.53 9.97
CA GLU A 52 -8.09 3.67 8.91
C GLU A 52 -7.00 3.39 7.86
N GLU A 53 -6.18 4.39 7.54
CA GLU A 53 -4.98 4.20 6.71
C GLU A 53 -3.98 3.25 7.37
N GLU A 54 -3.78 3.34 8.69
CA GLU A 54 -2.91 2.44 9.44
C GLU A 54 -3.44 0.99 9.40
N TYR A 55 -4.75 0.79 9.58
CA TYR A 55 -5.37 -0.53 9.44
C TYR A 55 -5.22 -1.14 8.03
N MET A 56 -5.40 -0.33 6.97
CA MET A 56 -5.15 -0.79 5.59
C MET A 56 -3.68 -1.20 5.39
N LEU A 57 -2.75 -0.42 5.95
CA LEU A 57 -1.32 -0.72 5.87
C LEU A 57 -1.00 -2.03 6.59
N ASP A 58 -1.59 -2.28 7.76
CA ASP A 58 -1.41 -3.50 8.53
C ASP A 58 -1.91 -4.74 7.75
N SER A 59 -3.11 -4.66 7.16
CA SER A 59 -3.64 -5.70 6.25
C SER A 59 -2.68 -5.99 5.09
N VAL A 60 -2.13 -4.96 4.44
CA VAL A 60 -1.16 -5.15 3.35
C VAL A 60 0.15 -5.74 3.87
N MET A 61 0.59 -5.39 5.07
CA MET A 61 1.80 -5.94 5.68
C MET A 61 1.66 -7.43 5.99
N GLU A 62 0.49 -7.89 6.44
CA GLU A 62 0.20 -9.31 6.58
C GLU A 62 0.32 -10.05 5.23
N ARG A 63 -0.24 -9.48 4.14
CA ARG A 63 -0.10 -10.04 2.79
C ARG A 63 1.36 -10.08 2.30
N ILE A 64 2.16 -9.06 2.65
CA ILE A 64 3.60 -8.98 2.35
C ILE A 64 4.37 -10.09 3.05
N GLN A 65 4.12 -10.28 4.35
CA GLN A 65 4.75 -11.32 5.16
C GLN A 65 4.35 -12.72 4.69
N ALA A 66 3.08 -12.93 4.33
CA ALA A 66 2.59 -14.19 3.78
C ALA A 66 3.22 -14.57 2.42
N ARG A 67 3.90 -13.62 1.73
CA ARG A 67 4.69 -13.88 0.51
C ARG A 67 6.19 -13.96 0.76
N ASP A 68 6.62 -14.05 2.02
CA ASP A 68 8.03 -14.04 2.44
C ASP A 68 8.81 -12.82 1.94
N ILE A 69 8.13 -11.67 1.78
CA ILE A 69 8.76 -10.42 1.36
C ILE A 69 9.12 -9.62 2.61
N TRP A 70 10.40 -9.60 2.98
CA TRP A 70 10.86 -8.70 4.03
C TRP A 70 10.98 -7.25 3.55
N ILE A 71 10.25 -6.33 4.18
CA ILE A 71 10.38 -4.87 4.04
C ILE A 71 9.89 -4.17 5.33
N PRO A 72 10.57 -3.13 5.83
CA PRO A 72 10.10 -2.36 6.97
C PRO A 72 8.77 -1.65 6.70
N TYR A 73 7.89 -1.63 7.71
CA TYR A 73 6.60 -0.94 7.67
C TYR A 73 6.71 0.53 7.21
N VAL A 74 7.72 1.25 7.71
CA VAL A 74 7.95 2.67 7.40
C VAL A 74 8.17 2.92 5.90
N GLU A 75 8.79 1.99 5.18
CA GLU A 75 9.01 2.08 3.74
C GLU A 75 7.68 1.96 2.98
N VAL A 76 6.83 1.01 3.39
CA VAL A 76 5.51 0.80 2.81
C VAL A 76 4.59 2.00 3.08
N LYS A 77 4.55 2.49 4.33
CA LYS A 77 3.80 3.70 4.71
C LYS A 77 4.26 4.94 3.95
N THR A 78 5.56 5.11 3.77
CA THR A 78 6.14 6.22 3.01
C THR A 78 5.74 6.14 1.53
N TYR A 79 5.82 4.95 0.93
CA TYR A 79 5.37 4.73 -0.44
C TYR A 79 3.87 5.05 -0.60
N PHE A 80 3.03 4.51 0.29
CA PHE A 80 1.60 4.74 0.29
C PHE A 80 1.24 6.22 0.38
N THR A 81 1.84 6.94 1.34
CA THR A 81 1.62 8.38 1.54
C THR A 81 1.93 9.20 0.28
N ARG A 82 2.99 8.84 -0.44
CA ARG A 82 3.36 9.48 -1.72
C ARG A 82 2.42 9.15 -2.86
N LYS A 83 1.76 7.99 -2.85
CA LYS A 83 0.91 7.51 -3.96
C LYS A 83 -0.57 7.82 -3.79
N LYS A 84 -1.10 7.81 -2.57
CA LYS A 84 -2.55 7.94 -2.29
C LYS A 84 -3.20 9.15 -2.97
N GLY A 85 -2.52 10.30 -3.01
CA GLY A 85 -3.04 11.50 -3.69
C GLY A 85 -3.17 11.37 -5.21
N LYS A 86 -2.31 10.56 -5.87
CA LYS A 86 -2.46 10.26 -7.30
C LYS A 86 -3.61 9.28 -7.53
N TRP A 87 -3.72 8.25 -6.69
CA TRP A 87 -4.81 7.27 -6.78
C TRP A 87 -6.17 7.92 -6.55
N TYR A 88 -6.28 8.80 -5.54
CA TYR A 88 -7.50 9.54 -5.26
C TYR A 88 -7.96 10.36 -6.46
N ARG A 89 -7.08 11.17 -7.07
CA ARG A 89 -7.43 11.96 -8.27
C ARG A 89 -7.91 11.11 -9.44
N LYS A 90 -7.28 9.95 -9.65
CA LYS A 90 -7.72 9.01 -10.70
C LYS A 90 -9.11 8.45 -10.38
N LEU A 91 -9.33 8.05 -9.13
CA LEU A 91 -10.61 7.51 -8.68
C LEU A 91 -11.72 8.56 -8.75
N GLU A 92 -11.45 9.80 -8.35
CA GLU A 92 -12.39 10.92 -8.43
C GLU A 92 -12.84 11.19 -9.86
N SER A 93 -11.90 11.18 -10.82
CA SER A 93 -12.22 11.28 -12.24
C SER A 93 -13.08 10.12 -12.74
N GLU A 94 -12.80 8.89 -12.31
CA GLU A 94 -13.59 7.71 -12.69
C GLU A 94 -15.01 7.74 -12.11
N LEU A 95 -15.17 8.23 -10.88
CA LEU A 95 -16.47 8.40 -10.24
C LEU A 95 -17.29 9.51 -10.92
N GLU A 96 -16.64 10.61 -11.31
CA GLU A 96 -17.28 11.68 -12.06
C GLU A 96 -17.78 11.19 -13.42
N SER A 97 -16.94 10.50 -14.19
CA SER A 97 -17.35 9.96 -15.49
C SER A 97 -18.55 9.02 -15.39
N ARG A 98 -18.62 8.19 -14.35
CA ARG A 98 -19.76 7.30 -14.11
C ARG A 98 -21.06 8.06 -13.83
N ARG A 99 -21.00 9.11 -13.02
CA ARG A 99 -22.19 9.96 -12.76
C ARG A 99 -22.74 10.56 -14.05
N MET A 100 -21.85 11.08 -14.91
CA MET A 100 -22.24 11.67 -16.20
C MET A 100 -22.81 10.64 -17.18
N GLU A 101 -22.37 9.38 -17.11
CA GLU A 101 -22.93 8.28 -17.91
C GLU A 101 -24.31 7.84 -17.41
N GLU A 102 -24.56 7.83 -16.11
CA GLU A 102 -25.83 7.45 -15.50
C GLU A 102 -26.94 8.51 -15.69
N GLU A 103 -26.58 9.78 -15.88
CA GLU A 103 -27.52 10.90 -16.12
C GLU A 103 -27.98 11.05 -17.59
N LYS A 104 -27.46 10.22 -18.51
CA LYS A 104 -27.71 10.30 -19.96
C LYS A 104 -28.69 9.23 -20.44
#